data_AF-A0AAD5EQC9-F1
#
_entry.id   AF-A0AAD5EQC9-F1
#
_cell.length_a   1.000
_cell.length_b   1.000
_cell.length_c   1.000
_cell.angle_alpha   90.00
_cell.angle_beta   90.00
_cell.angle_gamma   90.00
#
_symmetry.space_group_name_H-M   'P 1'
#
loop_
_entity.id
_entity.type
_entity.pdbx_description
1 polymer ?
#
loop_
_entity_poly.entity_id
_entity_poly.type
_entity_poly.pdbx_seq_one_letter_code
_entity_poly.pdbx_strand_id
1 'polypeptide(L)'
;MAFTEMSFWKNEKENPETGGRPSKAGNALRFAFELARQRPGTAVDGSCANCPVDFSVNFSPERMIIRAWHDFGPEGTPLDPAWMVHARHPLYSPNEALTLDHVEGSVQELYES
;
A
#
# COMPACT_ATOMS: atom_id res chain seq x y z
N MET A 1 -2.77 -15.53 29.48
CA MET A 1 -2.66 -15.88 28.05
C MET A 1 -1.33 -15.35 27.57
N ALA A 2 -0.42 -16.25 27.18
CA ALA A 2 0.94 -15.89 26.79
C ALA A 2 0.92 -15.37 25.35
N PHE A 3 1.37 -14.12 25.17
CA PHE A 3 1.70 -13.59 23.85
C PHE A 3 3.06 -14.19 23.47
N THR A 4 3.08 -15.03 22.44
CA THR A 4 4.32 -15.53 21.87
C THR A 4 5.01 -14.35 21.18
N GLU A 5 6.05 -13.81 21.80
CA GLU A 5 6.98 -12.91 21.13
C GLU A 5 7.70 -13.70 20.03
N MET A 6 7.26 -13.54 18.79
CA MET A 6 8.03 -13.94 17.63
C MET A 6 9.12 -12.89 17.41
N SER A 7 10.28 -13.14 18.02
CA SER A 7 11.53 -12.43 17.77
C SER A 7 11.96 -12.62 16.30
N PHE A 8 11.59 -11.67 15.44
CA PHE A 8 12.02 -11.60 14.04
C PHE A 8 12.81 -10.31 13.79
N TRP A 9 13.91 -10.18 14.52
CA TRP A 9 14.94 -9.19 14.25
C TRP A 9 16.15 -9.88 13.66
N LYS A 10 16.33 -9.77 12.35
CA LYS A 10 17.67 -9.71 11.72
C LYS A 10 17.53 -8.99 10.38
N ASN A 11 18.15 -7.81 10.33
CA ASN A 11 18.30 -6.89 9.19
C ASN A 11 17.07 -6.05 8.84
N GLU A 12 16.97 -4.90 9.51
CA GLU A 12 17.06 -3.58 8.87
C GLU A 12 17.17 -2.54 9.98
N LYS A 13 18.36 -1.95 10.12
CA LYS A 13 18.57 -0.79 10.99
C LYS A 13 18.06 0.43 10.23
N GLU A 14 16.78 0.74 10.35
CA GLU A 14 16.30 2.08 10.03
C GLU A 14 15.84 2.76 11.31
N ASN A 15 16.51 3.87 11.59
CA ASN A 15 16.34 4.72 12.74
C ASN A 15 14.93 5.35 12.71
N PRO A 16 14.07 5.15 13.73
CA PRO A 16 12.71 5.71 13.73
C PRO A 16 12.65 7.23 13.95
N GLU A 17 13.78 7.94 13.97
CA GLU A 17 13.84 9.38 14.30
C GLU A 17 13.70 10.34 13.10
N THR A 18 13.62 9.84 11.87
CA THR A 18 13.30 10.69 10.71
C THR A 18 11.93 10.35 10.18
N GLY A 19 10.94 11.21 10.46
CA GLY A 19 9.57 11.14 9.97
C GLY A 19 9.42 11.37 8.46
N GLY A 20 10.27 10.74 7.65
CA GLY A 20 10.15 10.70 6.20
C GLY A 20 9.32 9.49 5.78
N ARG A 21 8.21 9.73 5.07
CA ARG A 21 7.43 8.69 4.38
C ARG A 21 8.37 8.04 3.34
N PRO A 22 8.64 6.72 3.36
CA PRO A 22 9.50 6.10 2.37
C PRO A 22 8.78 6.09 1.02
N SER A 23 8.99 7.12 0.22
CA SER A 23 8.27 7.44 -1.02
C SER A 23 8.55 6.49 -2.20
N LYS A 24 9.22 5.34 -1.95
CA LYS A 24 9.55 4.33 -2.99
C LYS A 24 9.60 2.90 -2.47
N ALA A 25 9.09 2.62 -1.27
CA ALA A 25 9.16 1.26 -0.76
C ALA A 25 8.03 0.43 -1.38
N GLY A 26 8.38 -0.64 -2.12
CA GLY A 26 7.46 -1.73 -2.50
C GLY A 26 6.81 -2.46 -1.30
N ASN A 27 6.95 -1.90 -0.10
CA ASN A 27 6.46 -2.34 1.19
C ASN A 27 5.58 -1.26 1.86
N ALA A 28 5.08 -0.25 1.14
CA ALA A 28 4.29 0.84 1.72
C ALA A 28 3.09 0.32 2.56
N LEU A 29 2.38 -0.68 2.06
CA LEU A 29 1.27 -1.31 2.79
C LEU A 29 1.76 -2.01 4.07
N ARG A 30 2.90 -2.71 4.02
CA ARG A 30 3.51 -3.36 5.18
C ARG A 30 3.93 -2.33 6.24
N PHE A 31 4.51 -1.21 5.80
CA PHE A 31 4.89 -0.13 6.70
C PHE A 31 3.64 0.49 7.36
N ALA A 32 2.61 0.80 6.58
CA ALA A 32 1.36 1.35 7.11
C ALA A 32 0.68 0.38 8.09
N PHE A 33 0.70 -0.91 7.80
CA PHE A 33 0.22 -1.96 8.69
C PHE A 33 0.94 -1.92 10.05
N GLU A 34 2.27 -1.94 10.05
CA GLU A 34 3.05 -1.93 11.30
C GLU A 34 2.85 -0.62 12.07
N LEU A 35 2.79 0.51 11.37
CA LEU A 35 2.58 1.81 11.99
C LEU A 35 1.17 1.94 12.58
N ALA A 36 0.14 1.45 11.89
CA ALA A 36 -1.24 1.44 12.39
C ALA A 36 -1.37 0.58 13.65
N ARG A 37 -0.66 -0.55 13.70
CA ARG A 37 -0.62 -1.42 14.88
C ARG A 37 -0.01 -0.73 16.10
N GLN A 38 0.97 0.15 15.89
CA GLN A 38 1.56 0.98 16.95
C GLN A 38 0.69 2.17 17.37
N ARG A 39 -0.30 2.53 16.55
CA ARG A 39 -1.18 3.69 16.77
C ARG A 39 -2.66 3.31 16.63
N PRO A 40 -3.22 2.45 17.51
CA PRO A 40 -4.61 2.03 17.42
C PRO A 40 -5.58 3.21 17.36
N GLY A 41 -6.61 3.10 16.52
CA GLY A 41 -7.62 4.12 16.28
C GLY A 41 -7.19 5.25 15.33
N THR A 42 -5.90 5.34 14.98
CA THR A 42 -5.39 6.31 14.01
C THR A 42 -5.21 5.65 12.65
N ALA A 43 -5.85 6.20 11.62
CA ALA A 43 -5.63 5.75 10.25
C ALA A 43 -4.22 6.13 9.78
N VAL A 44 -3.60 5.21 9.04
CA VAL A 44 -2.31 5.41 8.37
C VAL A 44 -2.52 5.25 6.88
N ASP A 45 -2.40 6.36 6.16
CA ASP A 45 -2.59 6.38 4.71
C ASP A 45 -1.28 6.07 3.98
N GLY A 46 -1.39 5.57 2.76
CA GLY A 46 -0.26 5.31 1.89
C GLY A 46 -0.69 5.12 0.44
N SER A 47 0.31 5.02 -0.43
CA SER A 47 0.13 4.88 -1.87
C SER A 47 1.06 3.79 -2.39
N CYS A 48 0.62 3.06 -3.41
CA CYS A 48 1.48 2.11 -4.10
C CYS A 48 2.45 2.85 -5.01
N ALA A 49 3.73 2.44 -5.02
CA ALA A 49 4.73 3.04 -5.90
C ALA A 49 4.68 2.51 -7.34
N ASN A 50 3.88 1.47 -7.61
CA ASN A 50 3.89 0.76 -8.90
C ASN A 50 2.57 0.85 -9.67
N CYS A 51 1.47 1.17 -8.98
CA CYS A 51 0.15 1.20 -9.59
C CYS A 51 -0.69 2.30 -8.92
N PRO A 52 -1.73 2.80 -9.61
CA PRO A 52 -2.55 3.91 -9.13
C PRO A 52 -3.53 3.40 -8.05
N VAL A 53 -2.98 3.14 -6.88
CA VAL A 53 -3.70 2.70 -5.69
C VAL A 53 -3.27 3.55 -4.51
N ASP A 54 -4.26 4.17 -3.88
CA ASP A 54 -4.14 4.72 -2.54
C ASP A 54 -4.83 3.79 -1.54
N PHE A 55 -4.38 3.81 -0.30
CA PHE A 55 -4.95 2.98 0.74
C PHE A 55 -4.86 3.65 2.10
N SER A 56 -5.72 3.19 3.01
CA SER A 56 -5.76 3.59 4.40
C SER A 56 -5.85 2.37 5.30
N VAL A 57 -4.98 2.28 6.30
CA VAL A 57 -4.96 1.20 7.28
C VAL A 57 -5.36 1.74 8.63
N ASN A 58 -6.40 1.18 9.25
CA ASN A 58 -6.80 1.49 10.60
C ASN A 58 -6.83 0.21 11.44
N PHE A 59 -6.20 0.26 12.61
CA PHE A 59 -6.18 -0.84 13.56
C PHE A 59 -7.05 -0.52 14.78
N SER A 60 -7.97 -1.41 15.12
CA SER A 60 -8.63 -1.45 16.43
C SER A 60 -8.25 -2.74 17.17
N PRO A 61 -8.47 -2.82 18.50
CA PRO A 61 -8.19 -4.04 19.26
C PRO A 61 -8.91 -5.30 18.72
N GLU A 62 -10.06 -5.13 18.07
CA GLU A 62 -10.90 -6.22 17.58
C GLU A 62 -10.64 -6.58 16.11
N ARG A 63 -10.18 -5.62 15.30
CA ARG A 63 -10.00 -5.82 13.85
C ARG A 63 -9.04 -4.82 13.23
N MET A 64 -8.49 -5.21 12.09
CA MET A 64 -7.85 -4.28 11.16
C MET A 64 -8.76 -4.02 9.97
N ILE A 65 -8.88 -2.75 9.58
CA ILE A 65 -9.57 -2.32 8.37
C ILE A 65 -8.53 -1.76 7.41
N ILE A 66 -8.51 -2.32 6.20
CA ILE A 66 -7.74 -1.78 5.07
C ILE A 66 -8.76 -1.31 4.04
N ARG A 67 -8.69 -0.03 3.68
CA ARG A 67 -9.42 0.55 2.54
C ARG A 67 -8.42 0.78 1.42
N ALA A 68 -8.80 0.47 0.20
CA ALA A 68 -8.00 0.72 -0.98
C ALA A 68 -8.88 1.33 -2.06
N TRP A 69 -8.36 2.38 -2.69
CA TRP A 69 -8.97 3.05 -3.83
C TRP A 69 -8.10 2.75 -5.04
N HIS A 70 -8.73 2.22 -6.09
CA HIS A 70 -8.05 1.83 -7.31
C HIS A 70 -8.53 2.71 -8.44
N ASP A 71 -7.59 3.30 -9.19
CA ASP A 71 -7.91 3.91 -10.47
C ASP A 71 -7.61 2.89 -11.58
N PHE A 72 -8.65 2.51 -12.32
CA PHE A 72 -8.54 1.62 -13.47
C PHE A 72 -8.54 2.40 -14.80
N GLY A 73 -8.46 3.74 -14.74
CA GLY A 73 -8.59 4.62 -15.88
C GLY A 73 -10.05 4.77 -16.36
N PRO A 74 -10.26 5.41 -17.52
CA PRO A 74 -11.59 5.55 -18.11
C PRO A 74 -12.19 4.20 -18.51
N GLU A 75 -13.50 4.18 -18.81
CA GLU A 75 -14.17 3.00 -19.36
C GLU A 75 -13.39 2.48 -20.59
N GLY A 76 -12.81 1.30 -20.46
CA GLY A 76 -11.82 0.78 -21.40
C GLY A 76 -11.73 -0.74 -21.39
N THR A 77 -10.85 -1.27 -22.23
CA THR A 77 -10.60 -2.72 -22.30
C THR A 77 -9.78 -3.16 -21.07
N PRO A 78 -9.98 -4.39 -20.54
CA PRO A 78 -9.08 -4.96 -19.53
C PRO A 78 -7.61 -5.13 -19.99
N LEU A 79 -7.35 -4.92 -21.28
CA LEU A 79 -5.99 -4.86 -21.86
C LEU A 79 -5.37 -3.44 -21.79
N ASP A 80 -6.07 -2.47 -21.21
CA ASP A 80 -5.52 -1.13 -20.99
C ASP A 80 -4.44 -1.20 -19.90
N PRO A 81 -3.31 -0.48 -20.05
CA PRO A 81 -2.28 -0.42 -19.01
C PRO A 81 -2.81 -0.05 -17.62
N ALA A 82 -3.79 0.84 -17.53
CA ALA A 82 -4.41 1.24 -16.25
C ALA A 82 -5.16 0.09 -15.58
N TRP A 83 -5.65 -0.90 -16.35
CA TRP A 83 -6.20 -2.14 -15.83
C TRP A 83 -5.13 -3.18 -15.52
N MET A 84 -4.24 -3.42 -16.48
CA MET A 84 -3.27 -4.50 -16.41
C MET A 84 -2.25 -4.32 -15.29
N VAL A 85 -1.92 -3.09 -14.90
CA VAL A 85 -0.99 -2.80 -13.81
C VAL A 85 -1.44 -3.40 -12.47
N HIS A 86 -2.75 -3.63 -12.29
CA HIS A 86 -3.32 -4.26 -11.09
C HIS A 86 -3.41 -5.79 -11.17
N ALA A 87 -3.23 -6.37 -12.37
CA ALA A 87 -3.37 -7.80 -12.61
C ALA A 87 -2.01 -8.47 -12.83
N ARG A 88 -1.78 -9.62 -12.18
CA ARG A 88 -0.68 -10.51 -12.56
C ARG A 88 -1.06 -11.24 -13.84
N HIS A 89 -0.75 -10.65 -15.00
CA HIS A 89 -1.05 -11.29 -16.28
C HIS A 89 0.05 -12.30 -16.69
N PRO A 90 -0.29 -13.53 -17.11
CA PRO A 90 0.69 -14.52 -17.57
C PRO A 90 1.49 -14.12 -18.81
N LEU A 91 1.07 -13.06 -19.50
CA LEU A 91 1.70 -12.57 -20.73
C LEU A 91 2.82 -11.56 -20.47
N TYR A 92 2.90 -11.01 -19.25
CA TYR A 92 4.02 -10.17 -18.86
C TYR A 92 5.06 -11.03 -18.17
N SER A 93 6.28 -11.00 -18.70
CA SER A 93 7.41 -11.60 -18.01
C SER A 93 7.56 -10.93 -16.65
N PRO A 94 7.93 -11.65 -15.57
CA PRO A 94 8.17 -11.03 -14.25
C PRO A 94 9.18 -9.86 -14.28
N ASN A 95 10.00 -9.79 -15.34
CA ASN A 95 10.98 -8.71 -15.56
C ASN A 95 10.41 -7.50 -16.34
N GLU A 96 9.18 -7.58 -16.85
CA GLU A 96 8.44 -6.49 -17.50
C GLU A 96 7.26 -6.07 -16.60
N ALA A 97 7.57 -5.72 -15.35
CA ALA A 97 6.57 -5.20 -14.44
C ALA A 97 6.06 -3.86 -14.97
N LEU A 98 4.84 -3.86 -15.52
CA LEU A 98 4.14 -2.63 -15.85
C LEU A 98 4.04 -1.78 -14.57
N THR A 99 4.49 -0.53 -14.66
CA THR A 99 4.40 0.45 -13.58
C THR A 99 3.66 1.65 -14.12
N LEU A 100 2.70 2.14 -13.36
CA LEU A 100 1.95 3.35 -13.67
C LEU A 100 1.97 4.25 -12.44
N ASP A 101 2.72 5.33 -12.54
CA ASP A 101 2.89 6.30 -11.47
C ASP A 101 1.59 7.10 -11.26
N HIS A 102 1.32 7.45 -10.01
CA HIS A 102 0.28 8.41 -9.63
C HIS A 102 0.77 9.33 -8.51
N VAL A 103 0.05 10.42 -8.29
CA VAL A 103 0.35 11.34 -7.18
C VAL A 103 -0.21 10.74 -5.89
N GLU A 104 0.58 10.70 -4.81
CA GLU A 104 0.11 10.15 -3.53
C GLU A 104 -1.21 10.82 -3.08
N GLY A 105 -2.24 10.01 -2.82
CA GLY A 105 -3.56 10.48 -2.37
C GLY A 105 -4.49 10.92 -3.49
N SER A 106 -4.03 11.05 -4.74
CA SER A 106 -4.87 11.52 -5.84
C SER A 106 -5.99 10.57 -6.19
N VAL A 107 -5.80 9.26 -6.01
CA VAL A 107 -6.82 8.25 -6.31
C VAL A 107 -7.87 8.24 -5.21
N GLN A 108 -7.46 8.35 -3.94
CA GLN A 108 -8.40 8.50 -2.83
C GLN A 108 -9.30 9.74 -3.00
N GLU A 109 -8.72 10.86 -3.41
CA GLU A 109 -9.44 12.13 -3.64
C GLU A 109 -10.58 11.99 -4.66
N LEU A 110 -10.44 11.12 -5.68
CA LEU A 110 -11.49 10.87 -6.67
C LEU A 110 -12.79 10.30 -6.08
N TYR A 111 -12.73 9.65 -4.91
CA TYR A 111 -13.86 8.94 -4.31
C TYR A 111 -14.38 9.57 -3.02
N GLU A 112 -13.59 10.43 -2.37
CA GLU A 112 -13.93 11.05 -1.09
C GLU A 112 -14.34 12.53 -1.22
N SER A 113 -14.50 13.04 -2.45
CA SER A 113 -15.07 14.35 -2.78
C SER A 113 -16.60 14.37 -2.66
#